data_AF-A0ABD1WIQ4-F1
#
_entry.id   AF-A0ABD1WIQ4-F1
#
_cell.length_a   1.000
_cell.length_b   1.000
_cell.length_c   1.000
_cell.angle_alpha   90.00
_cell.angle_beta   90.00
_cell.angle_gamma   90.00
#
_symmetry.space_group_name_H-M   'P 1'
#
loop_
_entity.id
_entity.type
_entity.pdbx_description
1 polymer ?
#
loop_
_entity_poly.entity_id
_entity_poly.type
_entity_poly.pdbx_seq_one_letter_code
_entity_poly.pdbx_strand_id
1 'polypeptide(L)'
;MSCNTCKKISSADFNETYECVFCKFSHAVAVPRARVYLELEDSTGSLSGTMIGDTAEKFLQYTGQQLMDSGSQVLEKIRITLEEAQFFYVKGMKKNVLDNEYKYDIISLMNQFLRYRPVVQVQDQGVTKGKM
;
A
#
# COMPACT_ATOMS: atom_id res chain seq x y z
N MET A 1 -2.75 13.44 -12.85
CA MET A 1 -1.92 13.95 -11.74
C MET A 1 -2.66 13.81 -10.41
N SER A 2 -2.14 14.33 -9.30
CA SER A 2 -2.83 14.42 -8.00
C SER A 2 -2.63 15.78 -7.33
N CYS A 3 -3.55 16.18 -6.45
CA CYS A 3 -3.41 17.35 -5.59
C CYS A 3 -2.21 17.21 -4.65
N ASN A 4 -1.32 18.20 -4.61
CA ASN A 4 -0.22 18.26 -3.65
C ASN A 4 -0.67 18.24 -2.17
N THR A 5 -1.87 18.75 -1.86
CA THR A 5 -2.41 18.81 -0.49
C THR A 5 -3.15 17.52 -0.10
N CYS A 6 -4.26 17.20 -0.76
CA CYS A 6 -5.11 16.05 -0.37
C CYS A 6 -4.79 14.74 -1.09
N LYS A 7 -3.86 14.77 -2.05
CA LYS A 7 -3.37 13.61 -2.79
C LYS A 7 -4.42 12.86 -3.63
N LYS A 8 -5.62 13.43 -3.79
CA LYS A 8 -6.67 12.94 -4.70
C LYS A 8 -6.32 13.23 -6.15
N ILE A 9 -6.83 12.40 -7.05
CA ILE A 9 -6.61 12.50 -8.49
C ILE A 9 -7.05 13.88 -9.01
N SER A 10 -6.32 14.39 -9.99
CA SER A 10 -6.65 15.60 -10.72
C SER A 10 -6.43 15.40 -12.22
N SER A 11 -7.27 16.06 -13.00
CA SER A 11 -7.15 16.20 -14.45
C SER A 11 -6.20 17.32 -14.88
N ALA A 12 -5.74 18.16 -13.93
CA ALA A 12 -4.75 19.21 -14.21
C ALA A 12 -3.39 18.63 -14.61
N ASP A 13 -2.68 19.36 -15.45
CA ASP A 13 -1.37 19.00 -15.98
C ASP A 13 -0.26 19.13 -14.93
N PHE A 14 0.89 18.53 -15.19
CA PHE A 14 2.01 18.58 -14.26
C PHE A 14 2.43 20.03 -13.95
N ASN A 15 2.56 20.35 -12.65
CA ASN A 15 2.84 21.69 -12.12
C ASN A 15 1.78 22.77 -12.41
N GLU A 16 0.63 22.40 -12.98
CA GLU A 16 -0.48 23.32 -13.11
C GLU A 16 -1.07 23.66 -11.72
N THR A 17 -1.38 24.93 -11.51
CA THR A 17 -2.11 25.40 -10.32
C THR A 17 -3.60 25.44 -10.62
N TYR A 18 -4.41 24.84 -9.75
CA TYR A 18 -5.85 24.67 -9.95
C TYR A 18 -6.61 24.65 -8.62
N GLU A 19 -7.92 24.82 -8.68
CA GLU A 19 -8.79 24.59 -7.52
C GLU A 19 -9.10 23.09 -7.37
N CYS A 20 -8.68 22.51 -6.25
CA CYS A 20 -8.94 21.09 -6.02
C CYS A 20 -10.41 20.83 -5.69
N VAL A 21 -11.09 20.04 -6.53
CA VAL A 21 -12.51 19.67 -6.32
C VAL A 21 -12.78 18.94 -5.00
N PHE A 22 -11.78 18.23 -4.46
CA PHE A 22 -11.91 17.40 -3.26
C PHE A 22 -11.67 18.20 -1.97
N CYS A 23 -10.57 18.96 -1.89
CA CYS A 23 -10.21 19.70 -0.67
C CYS A 23 -10.47 21.21 -0.75
N LYS A 24 -11.02 21.69 -1.88
CA LYS A 24 -11.39 23.10 -2.13
C LYS A 24 -10.25 24.10 -1.98
N PHE A 25 -9.00 23.64 -2.05
CA PHE A 25 -7.84 24.51 -2.02
C PHE A 25 -7.63 25.11 -3.40
N SER A 26 -7.71 26.44 -3.50
CA SER A 26 -7.67 27.19 -4.76
C SER A 26 -6.30 27.30 -5.42
N HIS A 27 -5.24 27.02 -4.66
CA HIS A 27 -3.85 27.05 -5.12
C HIS A 27 -3.20 25.67 -5.03
N ALA A 28 -3.98 24.62 -5.29
CA ALA A 28 -3.43 23.28 -5.36
C ALA A 28 -2.54 23.15 -6.59
N VAL A 29 -1.43 22.41 -6.44
CA VAL A 29 -0.52 22.11 -7.55
C VAL A 29 -0.65 20.64 -7.92
N ALA A 30 -0.75 20.36 -9.21
CA ALA A 30 -0.83 19.00 -9.72
C ALA A 30 0.56 18.34 -9.77
N VAL A 31 0.71 17.27 -8.99
CA VAL A 31 1.96 16.51 -8.87
C VAL A 31 1.76 15.06 -9.30
N PRO A 32 2.78 14.41 -9.88
CA PRO A 32 2.73 12.98 -10.19
C PRO A 32 2.76 12.16 -8.90
N ARG A 33 2.14 10.98 -8.97
CA ARG A 33 2.19 9.96 -7.91
C ARG A 33 2.33 8.59 -8.56
N ALA A 34 3.15 7.73 -7.98
CA ALA A 34 3.31 6.38 -8.51
C ALA A 34 2.03 5.56 -8.38
N ARG A 35 1.78 4.69 -9.36
CA ARG A 35 0.83 3.59 -9.26
C ARG A 35 1.52 2.34 -9.80
N VAL A 36 1.52 1.29 -8.99
CA VAL A 36 2.10 -0.01 -9.34
C VAL A 36 0.98 -1.04 -9.39
N TYR A 37 0.93 -1.78 -10.49
CA TYR A 37 0.16 -3.02 -10.58
C TYR A 37 1.15 -4.16 -10.40
N LEU A 38 0.84 -5.10 -9.52
CA LEU A 38 1.73 -6.21 -9.23
C LEU A 38 0.95 -7.50 -9.05
N GLU A 39 1.61 -8.61 -9.35
CA GLU A 39 1.12 -9.95 -9.09
C GLU A 39 1.89 -10.48 -7.88
N LEU A 40 1.18 -10.74 -6.80
CA LEU A 40 1.71 -11.38 -5.60
C LEU A 40 1.53 -12.89 -5.79
N GLU A 41 2.59 -13.66 -5.62
CA GLU A 41 2.56 -15.12 -5.77
C GLU A 41 3.11 -15.78 -4.51
N ASP A 42 2.43 -16.82 -4.04
CA ASP A 42 2.92 -17.74 -3.02
C ASP A 42 2.66 -19.20 -3.44
N SER A 43 2.93 -20.15 -2.54
CA SER A 43 2.74 -21.57 -2.83
C SER A 43 1.28 -21.99 -3.07
N THR A 44 0.31 -21.11 -2.82
CA THR A 44 -1.12 -21.37 -2.94
C THR A 44 -1.74 -20.75 -4.19
N GLY A 45 -1.10 -19.74 -4.78
CA GLY A 45 -1.54 -19.12 -6.02
C GLY A 45 -1.07 -17.69 -6.19
N SER A 46 -1.71 -16.97 -7.11
CA SER A 46 -1.39 -15.57 -7.39
C SER A 46 -2.56 -14.62 -7.14
N LEU A 47 -2.23 -13.36 -6.85
CA LEU A 47 -3.15 -12.28 -6.54
C LEU A 47 -2.71 -10.99 -7.21
N SER A 48 -3.51 -10.47 -8.13
CA SER A 48 -3.27 -9.15 -8.72
C SER A 48 -3.68 -8.03 -7.75
N GLY A 49 -2.73 -7.19 -7.37
CA GLY A 49 -2.90 -6.06 -6.47
C GLY A 49 -2.51 -4.73 -7.09
N THR A 50 -3.01 -3.64 -6.50
CA THR A 50 -2.61 -2.27 -6.87
C THR A 50 -2.06 -1.52 -5.66
N MET A 51 -0.95 -0.83 -5.85
CA MET A 51 -0.34 0.06 -4.88
C MET A 51 -0.34 1.48 -5.44
N ILE A 52 -0.64 2.49 -4.63
CA ILE A 52 -0.72 3.88 -5.09
C ILE A 52 0.00 4.84 -4.16
N GLY A 53 0.52 5.92 -4.73
CA GLY A 53 1.06 7.04 -3.99
C GLY A 53 2.25 6.64 -3.13
N ASP A 54 2.27 7.11 -1.89
CA ASP A 54 3.43 7.00 -1.00
C ASP A 54 3.84 5.54 -0.76
N THR A 55 2.88 4.61 -0.72
CA THR A 55 3.20 3.18 -0.60
C THR A 55 3.94 2.69 -1.84
N ALA A 56 3.47 3.04 -3.04
CA ALA A 56 4.11 2.69 -4.31
C ALA A 56 5.49 3.34 -4.45
N GLU A 57 5.63 4.61 -4.06
CA GLU A 57 6.91 5.32 -4.12
C GLU A 57 7.93 4.74 -3.15
N LYS A 58 7.51 4.33 -1.95
CA LYS A 58 8.36 3.61 -0.99
C LYS A 58 8.79 2.24 -1.52
N PHE A 59 7.87 1.50 -2.14
CA PHE A 59 8.15 0.21 -2.75
C PHE A 59 9.20 0.31 -3.86
N LEU A 60 9.03 1.30 -4.75
CA LEU A 60 9.91 1.51 -5.88
C LEU A 60 11.23 2.20 -5.47
N GLN A 61 11.28 2.88 -4.32
CA GLN A 61 12.35 3.79 -3.91
C GLN A 61 12.52 4.99 -4.86
N TYR A 62 11.45 5.37 -5.56
CA TYR A 62 11.39 6.54 -6.44
C TYR A 62 10.09 7.28 -6.23
N THR A 63 10.15 8.61 -6.23
CA THR A 63 8.98 9.48 -6.26
C THR A 63 8.28 9.41 -7.62
N GLY A 64 6.99 9.75 -7.68
CA GLY A 64 6.26 9.87 -8.94
C GLY A 64 6.93 10.84 -9.93
N GLN A 65 7.60 11.88 -9.43
CA GLN A 65 8.35 12.83 -10.26
C GLN A 65 9.57 12.16 -10.89
N GLN A 66 10.39 11.50 -10.08
CA GLN A 66 11.56 10.79 -10.59
C GLN A 66 11.16 9.74 -11.64
N LEU A 67 10.05 9.03 -11.43
CA LEU A 67 9.54 8.06 -12.41
C LEU A 67 9.11 8.72 -13.72
N MET A 68 8.51 9.91 -13.66
CA MET A 68 8.16 10.70 -14.84
C MET A 68 9.41 11.17 -15.60
N ASP A 69 10.44 11.64 -14.87
CA ASP A 69 11.65 12.22 -15.46
C ASP A 69 12.60 11.16 -16.03
N SER A 70 12.64 9.96 -15.44
CA SER A 70 13.70 8.97 -15.70
C SER A 70 13.42 8.00 -16.86
N GLY A 71 12.22 8.02 -17.43
CA GLY A 71 11.83 7.12 -18.52
C GLY A 71 12.02 5.62 -18.19
N SER A 72 12.38 4.81 -19.18
CA SER A 72 12.44 3.34 -19.07
C SER A 72 13.62 2.79 -18.25
N GLN A 73 14.68 3.57 -18.02
CA GLN A 73 15.91 3.09 -17.35
C GLN A 73 15.70 2.74 -15.86
N VAL A 74 14.70 3.35 -15.21
CA VAL A 74 14.37 3.07 -13.82
C VAL A 74 13.65 1.72 -13.66
N LEU A 75 12.90 1.27 -14.68
CA LEU A 75 12.17 0.00 -14.64
C LEU A 75 13.11 -1.21 -14.53
N GLU A 76 14.26 -1.19 -15.21
CA GLU A 76 15.27 -2.25 -15.12
C GLU A 76 15.86 -2.37 -13.71
N LYS A 77 16.13 -1.24 -13.04
CA LYS A 77 16.68 -1.25 -11.68
C LYS A 77 15.68 -1.77 -10.64
N ILE A 78 14.40 -1.43 -10.80
CA ILE A 78 13.32 -1.90 -9.91
C ILE A 78 13.24 -3.42 -9.95
N ARG A 79 13.33 -4.03 -11.14
CA ARG A 79 13.19 -5.48 -11.33
C ARG A 79 14.21 -6.29 -10.53
N ILE A 80 15.44 -5.80 -10.41
CA ILE A 80 16.54 -6.48 -9.72
C ILE A 80 16.36 -6.51 -8.19
N THR A 81 15.57 -5.59 -7.62
CA THR A 81 15.50 -5.40 -6.15
C THR A 81 14.46 -6.31 -5.47
N LEU A 82 13.61 -7.01 -6.23
CA LEU A 82 12.42 -7.71 -5.71
C LEU A 82 12.62 -9.22 -5.44
N GLU A 83 13.87 -9.70 -5.35
CA GLU A 83 14.15 -11.13 -5.19
C GLU A 83 13.94 -11.67 -3.76
N GLU A 84 13.72 -10.79 -2.76
CA GLU A 84 13.48 -11.20 -1.38
C GLU A 84 11.99 -11.38 -1.07
N ALA A 85 11.66 -12.36 -0.21
CA ALA A 85 10.29 -12.58 0.23
C ALA A 85 9.76 -11.39 1.06
N GLN A 86 8.69 -10.75 0.56
CA GLN A 86 8.08 -9.57 1.17
C GLN A 86 6.70 -9.86 1.76
N PHE A 87 6.37 -9.17 2.85
CA PHE A 87 5.05 -9.22 3.47
C PHE A 87 4.25 -7.97 3.12
N PHE A 88 3.00 -8.16 2.69
CA PHE A 88 2.11 -7.09 2.29
C PHE A 88 0.84 -7.07 3.15
N TYR A 89 0.44 -5.89 3.59
CA TYR A 89 -0.91 -5.68 4.12
C TYR A 89 -1.85 -5.33 2.97
N VAL A 90 -2.76 -6.26 2.67
CA VAL A 90 -3.66 -6.20 1.52
C VAL A 90 -5.11 -6.02 1.98
N LYS A 91 -5.81 -5.06 1.38
CA LYS A 91 -7.25 -4.84 1.60
C LYS A 91 -8.03 -5.33 0.39
N GLY A 92 -8.82 -6.39 0.59
CA GLY A 92 -9.81 -6.87 -0.38
C GLY A 92 -11.10 -6.05 -0.30
N MET A 93 -11.65 -5.69 -1.46
CA MET A 93 -12.93 -5.00 -1.60
C MET A 93 -13.67 -5.57 -2.80
N LYS A 94 -14.99 -5.79 -2.70
CA LYS A 94 -15.78 -6.16 -3.88
C LYS A 94 -15.75 -5.02 -4.91
N LYS A 95 -15.55 -5.34 -6.19
CA LYS A 95 -15.61 -4.35 -7.27
C LYS A 95 -17.03 -3.84 -7.45
N ASN A 96 -17.98 -4.77 -7.51
CA ASN A 96 -19.41 -4.51 -7.67
C ASN A 96 -20.20 -5.31 -6.64
N VAL A 97 -21.42 -4.87 -6.35
CA VAL A 97 -22.31 -5.55 -5.39
C VAL A 97 -22.80 -6.90 -5.93
N LEU A 98 -22.96 -7.00 -7.25
CA LEU A 98 -23.60 -8.14 -7.93
C LEU A 98 -22.62 -9.26 -8.28
N ASP A 99 -21.33 -8.94 -8.43
CA ASP A 99 -20.31 -9.91 -8.84
C ASP A 99 -19.45 -10.36 -7.65
N ASN A 100 -18.89 -11.56 -7.75
CA ASN A 100 -17.89 -12.07 -6.81
C ASN A 100 -16.46 -11.63 -7.19
N GLU A 101 -16.32 -10.56 -7.96
CA GLU A 101 -15.02 -9.98 -8.27
C GLU A 101 -14.52 -9.08 -7.14
N TYR A 102 -13.28 -9.31 -6.74
CA TYR A 102 -12.59 -8.51 -5.74
C TYR A 102 -11.47 -7.68 -6.38
N LYS A 103 -11.24 -6.53 -5.77
CA LYS A 103 -10.12 -5.64 -5.97
C LYS A 103 -9.24 -5.71 -4.72
N TYR A 104 -7.94 -5.75 -4.91
CA TYR A 104 -6.96 -5.81 -3.83
C TYR A 104 -6.09 -4.56 -3.85
N ASP A 105 -6.25 -3.71 -2.83
CA ASP A 105 -5.38 -2.56 -2.61
C ASP A 105 -4.27 -2.95 -1.64
N ILE A 106 -3.03 -2.77 -2.04
CA ILE A 106 -1.86 -3.00 -1.19
C ILE A 106 -1.57 -1.71 -0.45
N ILE A 107 -1.77 -1.76 0.86
CA ILE A 107 -1.75 -0.57 1.71
C ILE A 107 -0.36 -0.31 2.27
N SER A 108 0.38 -1.36 2.65
CA SER A 108 1.71 -1.24 3.23
C SER A 108 2.58 -2.45 2.95
N LEU A 109 3.88 -2.19 2.85
CA LEU A 109 4.92 -3.20 3.04
C LEU A 109 5.16 -3.37 4.53
N MET A 110 5.28 -4.61 4.97
CA MET A 110 5.65 -4.96 6.33
C MET A 110 7.12 -5.36 6.32
N ASN A 111 8.02 -4.43 6.66
CA ASN A 111 9.41 -4.77 6.89
C ASN A 111 9.48 -5.66 8.14
N GLN A 112 10.04 -6.86 7.99
CA GLN A 112 10.06 -7.91 9.01
C GLN A 112 10.63 -7.41 10.35
N PHE A 113 9.79 -7.40 11.39
CA PHE A 113 10.09 -7.89 12.75
C PHE A 113 8.75 -8.04 13.51
N LEU A 114 7.87 -8.94 13.05
CA LEU A 114 6.79 -9.41 13.92
C LEU A 114 7.40 -10.37 14.96
N ARG A 115 8.04 -9.80 15.99
CA ARG A 115 8.43 -10.54 17.19
C ARG A 115 7.18 -10.79 18.03
N TYR A 116 6.39 -11.80 17.69
CA TYR A 116 5.33 -12.27 18.57
C TYR A 116 5.97 -12.99 19.76
N ARG A 117 5.86 -12.43 20.96
CA ARG A 117 6.00 -13.18 22.21
C ARG A 117 4.60 -13.52 22.71
N PRO A 118 4.14 -14.77 22.60
CA PRO A 118 2.88 -15.15 23.24
C PRO A 118 3.03 -15.00 24.75
N VAL A 119 2.17 -14.18 25.37
CA VAL A 119 1.99 -14.15 26.83
C VAL A 119 0.85 -15.09 27.15
N VAL A 120 1.17 -16.31 27.57
CA VAL A 120 0.18 -17.25 28.09
C VAL A 120 -0.05 -16.88 29.56
N GLN A 121 -1.24 -16.35 29.89
CA GLN A 121 -1.68 -16.24 31.28
C GLN A 121 -2.41 -17.55 31.64
N VAL A 122 -1.79 -18.36 32.49
CA VAL A 122 -2.44 -19.51 33.12
C VAL A 122 -3.24 -18.97 34.30
N GLN A 123 -4.57 -19.08 34.26
CA GLN A 123 -5.39 -18.86 35.45
C GLN A 123 -5.25 -20.10 36.34
N ASP A 124 -4.49 -19.96 37.41
CA ASP A 124 -4.40 -20.96 38.46
C ASP A 124 -5.73 -20.96 39.25
N GLN A 125 -6.62 -21.91 38.94
CA GLN A 125 -7.81 -22.14 39.77
C GLN A 125 -7.35 -22.84 41.05
N GLY A 126 -6.92 -22.02 42.02
CA GLY A 126 -6.56 -22.48 43.36
C GLY A 126 -7.74 -23.20 44.03
N VAL A 127 -7.65 -24.53 44.08
CA VAL A 127 -8.51 -25.37 44.91
C VAL A 127 -8.07 -25.20 46.36
N THR A 128 -8.81 -24.43 47.15
CA THR A 128 -8.66 -24.42 48.61
C THR A 128 -9.24 -25.71 49.19
N LYS A 129 -8.37 -26.65 49.57
CA LYS A 129 -8.72 -27.77 50.45
C LYS A 129 -9.02 -27.21 51.85
N GLY A 130 -10.30 -27.21 52.23
CA GLY A 130 -10.71 -27.04 53.62
C GLY A 130 -10.21 -28.22 54.47
N LYS A 131 -9.47 -27.91 55.53
CA LYS A 131 -9.09 -28.86 56.59
C LYS A 131 -10.33 -29.22 57.42
N MET A 132 -10.48 -30.51 57.73
CA MET A 132 -11.26 -31.00 58.88
C MET A 132 -10.52 -30.68 60.18
#